data_AF-A0A3D4EM08-F1
#
_entry.id   AF-A0A3D4EM08-F1
#
_cell.length_a   1.000
_cell.length_b   1.000
_cell.length_c   1.000
_cell.angle_alpha   90.00
_cell.angle_beta   90.00
_cell.angle_gamma   90.00
#
_symmetry.space_group_name_H-M   'P 1'
#
loop_
_entity.id
_entity.type
_entity.pdbx_description
1 polymer ?
#
loop_
_entity_poly.entity_id
_entity_poly.type
_entity_poly.pdbx_seq_one_letter_code
_entity_poly.pdbx_strand_id
1 'polypeptide(L)'
;PEDSLKVMTTYKYSDDIFDFLEEEIGVPYPWPVYKQVPVKDFLYAGMENTTATIFSDAYMVDRSGFTDRNYVNVNAHELAHQWFGDYVTETSGTHHWLQEGFATYYALLAEAEVLGDEVYAWKLFQSAMQLKAMTDKGNGESLLNPKASSLTFYEKGAWALHMLRKQIGDEAFKTAVKNYLNSHKFSNVETEDFLAEARAASGQDLQAFEQNWLQAADFRYEEAIATLQDFPVIQRYKRTVDLRKLSYGQKSQKLFDLLALPDKYSGPEAIYQLADVSPAAAGRIYERAFYTNNPWVRQAIAQTVTKVPAAMKTNYERLLNDDSYITRELAFMNLWTSFPSERHKYLDKMKGVQGFSNHNVEILWLALAISTLDYEEAYIRDHFFRLTRYTGNRYSFETREQAFTKLYQLQLFEPKSLKNLLEACFHHNWRFAQTCRQILDEVVKNADYRRELKKLDISDEKEKQLLAEKLT
;
A
#
# COMPACT_ATOMS: atom_id res chain seq x y z
N PRO A 1 -23.21 1.93 11.93
CA PRO A 1 -21.74 2.08 11.82
C PRO A 1 -21.38 3.51 11.36
N GLU A 2 -20.35 4.13 11.93
CA GLU A 2 -19.92 5.50 11.61
C GLU A 2 -19.41 5.66 10.16
N ASP A 3 -18.98 4.55 9.54
CA ASP A 3 -18.40 4.43 8.21
C ASP A 3 -19.38 3.91 7.14
N SER A 4 -20.67 3.79 7.47
CA SER A 4 -21.70 3.25 6.56
C SER A 4 -21.79 3.95 5.20
N LEU A 5 -21.42 5.23 5.12
CA LEU A 5 -21.40 6.00 3.87
C LEU A 5 -20.27 5.57 2.91
N LYS A 6 -19.29 4.79 3.38
CA LYS A 6 -18.13 4.34 2.60
C LYS A 6 -18.35 2.98 1.93
N VAL A 7 -19.34 2.20 2.40
CA VAL A 7 -19.62 0.83 1.95
C VAL A 7 -19.70 0.73 0.43
N MET A 8 -20.52 1.56 -0.21
CA MET A 8 -20.70 1.51 -1.67
C MET A 8 -19.40 1.73 -2.46
N THR A 9 -18.47 2.51 -1.92
CA THR A 9 -17.18 2.76 -2.59
C THR A 9 -16.16 1.67 -2.29
N THR A 10 -16.10 1.20 -1.05
CA THR A 10 -15.20 0.11 -0.65
C THR A 10 -15.50 -1.19 -1.39
N TYR A 11 -16.78 -1.59 -1.46
CA TYR A 11 -17.20 -2.87 -2.05
C TYR A 11 -17.64 -2.73 -3.51
N LYS A 12 -17.26 -1.64 -4.19
CA LYS A 12 -17.76 -1.27 -5.52
C LYS A 12 -17.70 -2.41 -6.55
N TYR A 13 -16.68 -3.25 -6.49
CA TYR A 13 -16.39 -4.31 -7.45
C TYR A 13 -16.53 -5.71 -6.84
N SER A 14 -17.14 -5.84 -5.65
CA SER A 14 -17.12 -7.12 -4.92
C SER A 14 -17.88 -8.22 -5.65
N ASP A 15 -19.02 -7.90 -6.27
CA ASP A 15 -19.81 -8.87 -7.05
C ASP A 15 -19.06 -9.26 -8.34
N ASP A 16 -18.51 -8.28 -9.09
CA ASP A 16 -17.74 -8.53 -10.31
C ASP A 16 -16.51 -9.43 -10.05
N ILE A 17 -15.80 -9.20 -8.95
CA ILE A 17 -14.65 -10.02 -8.53
C ILE A 17 -15.10 -11.44 -8.19
N PHE A 18 -16.24 -11.59 -7.52
CA PHE A 18 -16.77 -12.90 -7.13
C PHE A 18 -17.11 -13.73 -8.37
N ASP A 19 -17.90 -13.15 -9.27
CA ASP A 19 -18.32 -13.80 -10.52
C ASP A 19 -17.11 -14.16 -11.38
N PHE A 20 -16.15 -13.23 -11.52
CA PHE A 20 -14.90 -13.48 -12.26
C PHE A 20 -14.10 -14.64 -11.68
N LEU A 21 -13.92 -14.70 -10.36
CA LEU A 21 -13.14 -15.77 -9.73
C LEU A 21 -13.82 -17.13 -9.89
N GLU A 22 -15.15 -17.22 -9.73
CA GLU A 22 -15.89 -18.45 -10.00
C GLU A 22 -15.71 -18.93 -11.46
N GLU A 23 -15.81 -18.01 -12.41
CA GLU A 23 -15.67 -18.32 -13.84
C GLU A 23 -14.23 -18.72 -14.21
N GLU A 24 -13.24 -17.91 -13.82
CA GLU A 24 -11.84 -18.11 -14.20
C GLU A 24 -11.22 -19.35 -13.52
N ILE A 25 -11.60 -19.65 -12.27
CA ILE A 25 -11.18 -20.88 -11.57
C ILE A 25 -11.95 -22.11 -12.09
N GLY A 26 -13.21 -21.92 -12.50
CA GLY A 26 -14.04 -22.98 -13.06
C GLY A 26 -14.56 -24.01 -12.04
N VAL A 27 -14.52 -23.65 -10.75
CA VAL A 27 -15.09 -24.41 -9.61
C VAL A 27 -16.00 -23.48 -8.83
N PRO A 28 -17.29 -23.83 -8.62
CA PRO A 28 -18.21 -22.99 -7.87
C PRO A 28 -17.70 -22.67 -6.47
N TYR A 29 -18.09 -21.52 -5.94
CA TYR A 29 -17.78 -21.10 -4.59
C TYR A 29 -18.21 -22.19 -3.60
N PRO A 30 -17.29 -22.71 -2.76
CA PRO A 30 -17.54 -23.96 -2.04
C PRO A 30 -18.40 -23.80 -0.79
N TRP A 31 -18.78 -22.58 -0.42
CA TRP A 31 -19.45 -22.27 0.85
C TRP A 31 -20.85 -21.65 0.65
N PRO A 32 -21.77 -21.79 1.63
CA PRO A 32 -23.13 -21.28 1.48
C PRO A 32 -23.26 -19.76 1.63
N VAL A 33 -22.24 -19.10 2.20
CA VAL A 33 -22.24 -17.65 2.48
C VAL A 33 -20.82 -17.13 2.47
N TYR A 34 -20.65 -15.89 2.02
CA TYR A 34 -19.42 -15.13 2.15
C TYR A 34 -19.69 -13.82 2.88
N LYS A 35 -18.90 -13.51 3.91
CA LYS A 35 -18.99 -12.29 4.72
C LYS A 35 -17.65 -11.57 4.66
N GLN A 36 -17.71 -10.24 4.74
CA GLN A 36 -16.53 -9.39 4.80
C GLN A 36 -16.72 -8.41 5.95
N VAL A 37 -15.76 -8.35 6.88
CA VAL A 37 -15.88 -7.62 8.14
C VAL A 37 -14.68 -6.69 8.33
N PRO A 38 -14.86 -5.36 8.19
CA PRO A 38 -13.81 -4.41 8.52
C PRO A 38 -13.61 -4.35 10.03
N VAL A 39 -12.36 -4.39 10.50
CA VAL A 39 -12.02 -4.24 11.92
C VAL A 39 -10.95 -3.17 12.11
N LYS A 40 -11.07 -2.44 13.22
CA LYS A 40 -10.10 -1.42 13.61
C LYS A 40 -8.79 -2.06 14.05
N ASP A 41 -7.69 -1.38 13.76
CA ASP A 41 -6.37 -1.72 14.30
C ASP A 41 -5.87 -3.13 13.93
N PHE A 42 -6.22 -3.55 12.71
CA PHE A 42 -5.82 -4.84 12.16
C PHE A 42 -4.38 -4.80 11.64
N LEU A 43 -3.57 -5.80 12.01
CA LEU A 43 -2.15 -5.86 11.65
C LEU A 43 -1.94 -6.09 10.14
N TYR A 44 -2.83 -6.86 9.53
CA TYR A 44 -2.74 -7.29 8.13
C TYR A 44 -3.70 -6.51 7.25
N ALA A 45 -3.64 -6.74 5.93
CA ALA A 45 -4.59 -6.16 5.00
C ALA A 45 -5.95 -6.87 5.10
N GLY A 46 -5.92 -8.21 5.04
CA GLY A 46 -7.04 -9.11 5.21
C GLY A 46 -6.59 -10.41 5.91
N MET A 47 -7.56 -11.26 6.19
CA MET A 47 -7.40 -12.63 6.67
C MET A 47 -8.58 -13.45 6.14
N GLU A 48 -8.24 -14.59 5.58
CA GLU A 48 -9.06 -15.46 4.76
C GLU A 48 -9.95 -16.41 5.57
N ASN A 49 -10.35 -16.05 6.79
CA ASN A 49 -11.16 -16.94 7.62
C ASN A 49 -12.36 -17.48 6.82
N THR A 50 -12.48 -18.81 6.75
CA THR A 50 -13.45 -19.48 5.89
C THR A 50 -14.85 -18.89 6.05
N THR A 51 -15.48 -18.49 4.94
CA THR A 51 -16.79 -17.81 4.85
C THR A 51 -16.85 -16.38 5.39
N ALA A 52 -15.80 -15.84 6.00
CA ALA A 52 -15.83 -14.57 6.74
C ALA A 52 -14.49 -13.84 6.74
N THR A 53 -14.12 -13.22 5.63
CA THR A 53 -12.91 -12.38 5.54
C THR A 53 -12.95 -11.24 6.55
N ILE A 54 -11.90 -11.13 7.36
CA ILE A 54 -11.68 -9.99 8.26
C ILE A 54 -10.63 -9.10 7.60
N PHE A 55 -10.86 -7.80 7.52
CA PHE A 55 -9.92 -6.88 6.86
C PHE A 55 -9.76 -5.56 7.60
N SER A 56 -8.68 -4.85 7.29
CA SER A 56 -8.37 -3.56 7.92
C SER A 56 -9.36 -2.47 7.53
N ASP A 57 -9.88 -1.73 8.52
CA ASP A 57 -10.72 -0.55 8.29
C ASP A 57 -9.99 0.59 7.54
N ALA A 58 -8.68 0.48 7.35
CA ALA A 58 -7.90 1.28 6.41
C ALA A 58 -8.47 1.29 4.98
N TYR A 59 -9.17 0.23 4.56
CA TYR A 59 -9.80 0.11 3.24
C TYR A 59 -11.27 0.57 3.21
N MET A 60 -11.82 0.99 4.35
CA MET A 60 -13.11 1.68 4.41
C MET A 60 -12.92 3.13 3.95
N VAL A 61 -13.10 3.36 2.65
CA VAL A 61 -12.79 4.62 1.96
C VAL A 61 -13.98 5.17 1.21
N ASP A 62 -14.05 6.50 1.12
CA ASP A 62 -14.94 7.20 0.21
C ASP A 62 -14.31 7.33 -1.19
N ARG A 63 -14.96 8.09 -2.07
CA ARG A 63 -14.51 8.32 -3.44
C ARG A 63 -13.09 8.89 -3.53
N SER A 64 -12.71 9.82 -2.66
CA SER A 64 -11.36 10.42 -2.69
C SER A 64 -10.32 9.43 -2.18
N GLY A 65 -10.67 8.63 -1.16
CA GLY A 65 -9.79 7.59 -0.65
C GLY A 65 -9.58 6.42 -1.62
N PHE A 66 -10.58 6.08 -2.45
CA PHE A 66 -10.51 4.96 -3.40
C PHE A 66 -9.33 5.05 -4.38
N THR A 67 -9.01 6.26 -4.85
CA THR A 67 -7.88 6.54 -5.74
C THR A 67 -6.54 6.12 -5.12
N ASP A 68 -6.40 6.35 -3.82
CA ASP A 68 -5.15 6.18 -3.08
C ASP A 68 -5.03 4.79 -2.47
N ARG A 69 -6.14 4.25 -1.96
CA ARG A 69 -6.20 3.00 -1.23
C ARG A 69 -7.59 2.38 -1.40
N ASN A 70 -7.74 1.45 -2.33
CA ASN A 70 -8.98 0.69 -2.53
C ASN A 70 -8.83 -0.75 -2.01
N TYR A 71 -9.97 -1.40 -1.83
CA TYR A 71 -10.08 -2.76 -1.31
C TYR A 71 -10.03 -3.85 -2.40
N VAL A 72 -9.95 -3.50 -3.68
CA VAL A 72 -10.15 -4.41 -4.81
C VAL A 72 -9.22 -5.63 -4.75
N ASN A 73 -7.91 -5.38 -4.67
CA ASN A 73 -6.92 -6.45 -4.66
C ASN A 73 -7.00 -7.31 -3.38
N VAL A 74 -7.21 -6.68 -2.21
CA VAL A 74 -7.36 -7.42 -0.95
C VAL A 74 -8.62 -8.28 -0.99
N ASN A 75 -9.78 -7.73 -1.40
CA ASN A 75 -11.01 -8.50 -1.56
C ASN A 75 -10.79 -9.73 -2.46
N ALA A 76 -10.16 -9.54 -3.62
CA ALA A 76 -9.90 -10.64 -4.55
C ALA A 76 -8.93 -11.69 -3.97
N HIS A 77 -7.89 -11.27 -3.24
CA HIS A 77 -6.92 -12.17 -2.58
C HIS A 77 -7.61 -13.02 -1.51
N GLU A 78 -8.32 -12.38 -0.59
CA GLU A 78 -9.00 -13.07 0.50
C GLU A 78 -10.15 -13.96 0.01
N LEU A 79 -10.82 -13.58 -1.09
CA LEU A 79 -11.83 -14.41 -1.74
C LEU A 79 -11.20 -15.61 -2.47
N ALA A 80 -10.08 -15.43 -3.17
CA ALA A 80 -9.38 -16.52 -3.84
C ALA A 80 -8.91 -17.61 -2.85
N HIS A 81 -8.56 -17.23 -1.62
CA HIS A 81 -8.25 -18.19 -0.55
C HIS A 81 -9.39 -19.16 -0.20
N GLN A 82 -10.64 -18.79 -0.50
CA GLN A 82 -11.79 -19.67 -0.30
C GLN A 82 -11.69 -20.94 -1.16
N TRP A 83 -10.94 -20.91 -2.27
CA TRP A 83 -10.50 -22.09 -3.03
C TRP A 83 -9.10 -22.56 -2.63
N PHE A 84 -8.15 -21.63 -2.49
CA PHE A 84 -6.72 -21.92 -2.25
C PHE A 84 -6.31 -21.56 -0.82
N GLY A 85 -6.44 -22.50 0.10
CA GLY A 85 -6.15 -22.35 1.53
C GLY A 85 -7.25 -22.91 2.41
N ASP A 86 -8.51 -22.63 2.06
CA ASP A 86 -9.68 -23.13 2.79
C ASP A 86 -10.25 -24.43 2.20
N TYR A 87 -10.44 -24.47 0.87
CA TYR A 87 -11.03 -25.64 0.20
C TYR A 87 -10.00 -26.75 -0.05
N VAL A 88 -8.76 -26.36 -0.39
CA VAL A 88 -7.57 -27.23 -0.37
C VAL A 88 -6.46 -26.50 0.38
N THR A 89 -5.69 -27.19 1.22
CA THR A 89 -4.74 -26.54 2.15
C THR A 89 -3.41 -27.29 2.22
N GLU A 90 -2.26 -26.66 2.49
CA GLU A 90 -1.00 -27.41 2.52
C GLU A 90 -0.93 -28.48 3.64
N THR A 91 -0.05 -29.46 3.45
CA THR A 91 0.39 -30.36 4.54
C THR A 91 1.41 -29.70 5.47
N SER A 92 2.20 -28.72 5.00
CA SER A 92 3.26 -28.06 5.76
C SER A 92 3.73 -26.76 5.10
N GLY A 93 4.46 -25.92 5.86
CA GLY A 93 4.98 -24.64 5.38
C GLY A 93 5.86 -24.71 4.12
N THR A 94 6.42 -25.88 3.79
CA THR A 94 7.14 -26.14 2.53
C THR A 94 6.26 -25.89 1.30
N HIS A 95 4.95 -26.07 1.44
CA HIS A 95 3.97 -25.93 0.34
C HIS A 95 3.10 -24.68 0.48
N HIS A 96 3.41 -23.78 1.42
CA HIS A 96 2.60 -22.60 1.72
C HIS A 96 2.39 -21.65 0.51
N TRP A 97 3.30 -21.68 -0.46
CA TRP A 97 3.13 -20.96 -1.72
C TRP A 97 1.87 -21.38 -2.51
N LEU A 98 1.33 -22.59 -2.30
CA LEU A 98 0.09 -23.05 -2.92
C LEU A 98 -1.12 -22.23 -2.47
N GLN A 99 -1.09 -21.65 -1.27
CA GLN A 99 -2.14 -20.74 -0.81
C GLN A 99 -1.85 -19.33 -1.31
N GLU A 100 -0.74 -18.76 -0.85
CA GLU A 100 -0.44 -17.34 -1.04
C GLU A 100 -0.13 -16.98 -2.49
N GLY A 101 0.56 -17.87 -3.22
CA GLY A 101 0.88 -17.68 -4.62
C GLY A 101 -0.37 -17.72 -5.50
N PHE A 102 -1.28 -18.66 -5.23
CA PHE A 102 -2.55 -18.75 -5.95
C PHE A 102 -3.48 -17.58 -5.64
N ALA A 103 -3.68 -17.25 -4.36
CA ALA A 103 -4.49 -16.11 -3.96
C ALA A 103 -3.97 -14.81 -4.58
N THR A 104 -2.65 -14.59 -4.53
CA THR A 104 -2.01 -13.43 -5.17
C THR A 104 -2.23 -13.44 -6.69
N TYR A 105 -2.01 -14.59 -7.35
CA TYR A 105 -2.15 -14.70 -8.81
C TYR A 105 -3.58 -14.39 -9.29
N TYR A 106 -4.58 -15.00 -8.66
CA TYR A 106 -5.98 -14.79 -8.98
C TYR A 106 -6.46 -13.38 -8.60
N ALA A 107 -5.94 -12.80 -7.51
CA ALA A 107 -6.20 -11.41 -7.16
C ALA A 107 -5.70 -10.43 -8.24
N LEU A 108 -4.53 -10.69 -8.82
CA LEU A 108 -4.01 -9.89 -9.92
C LEU A 108 -4.90 -9.99 -11.16
N LEU A 109 -5.42 -11.18 -11.48
CA LEU A 109 -6.34 -11.38 -12.62
C LEU A 109 -7.68 -10.64 -12.38
N ALA A 110 -8.27 -10.79 -11.20
CA ALA A 110 -9.53 -10.13 -10.86
C ALA A 110 -9.40 -8.60 -10.77
N GLU A 111 -8.26 -8.09 -10.28
CA GLU A 111 -7.98 -6.64 -10.32
C GLU A 111 -7.88 -6.14 -11.76
N ALA A 112 -7.33 -6.95 -12.68
CA ALA A 112 -7.26 -6.63 -14.10
C ALA A 112 -8.64 -6.58 -14.76
N GLU A 113 -9.54 -7.50 -14.40
CA GLU A 113 -10.92 -7.53 -14.92
C GLU A 113 -11.66 -6.22 -14.63
N VAL A 114 -11.54 -5.70 -13.40
CA VAL A 114 -12.36 -4.56 -12.97
C VAL A 114 -11.66 -3.19 -13.12
N LEU A 115 -10.31 -3.17 -13.21
CA LEU A 115 -9.51 -1.94 -13.36
C LEU A 115 -8.75 -1.84 -14.70
N GLY A 116 -8.70 -2.91 -15.49
CA GLY A 116 -8.05 -3.01 -16.79
C GLY A 116 -6.72 -3.77 -16.78
N ASP A 117 -6.44 -4.48 -17.88
CA ASP A 117 -5.26 -5.35 -18.10
C ASP A 117 -3.90 -4.70 -17.81
N GLU A 118 -3.79 -3.38 -17.94
CA GLU A 118 -2.54 -2.68 -17.66
C GLU A 118 -2.12 -2.80 -16.18
N VAL A 119 -3.08 -2.99 -15.27
CA VAL A 119 -2.82 -3.17 -13.85
C VAL A 119 -2.11 -4.49 -13.59
N TYR A 120 -2.53 -5.57 -14.25
CA TYR A 120 -1.91 -6.89 -14.14
C TYR A 120 -0.43 -6.85 -14.51
N ALA A 121 -0.12 -6.35 -15.71
CA ALA A 121 1.25 -6.26 -16.19
C ALA A 121 2.10 -5.34 -15.33
N TRP A 122 1.52 -4.25 -14.84
CA TRP A 122 2.22 -3.32 -13.95
C TRP A 122 2.58 -3.94 -12.60
N LYS A 123 1.63 -4.65 -11.97
CA LYS A 123 1.86 -5.33 -10.68
C LYS A 123 2.95 -6.39 -10.80
N LEU A 124 2.85 -7.25 -11.82
CA LEU A 124 3.90 -8.22 -12.14
C LEU A 124 5.26 -7.54 -12.36
N PHE A 125 5.30 -6.46 -13.15
CA PHE A 125 6.53 -5.71 -13.39
C PHE A 125 7.14 -5.15 -12.09
N GLN A 126 6.32 -4.55 -11.23
CA GLN A 126 6.78 -4.03 -9.93
C GLN A 126 7.32 -5.14 -9.03
N SER A 127 6.62 -6.26 -8.94
CA SER A 127 7.05 -7.36 -8.08
C SER A 127 8.29 -8.08 -8.62
N ALA A 128 8.44 -8.20 -9.95
CA ALA A 128 9.67 -8.67 -10.56
C ALA A 128 10.88 -7.78 -10.22
N MET A 129 10.70 -6.45 -10.19
CA MET A 129 11.76 -5.54 -9.75
C MET A 129 12.13 -5.72 -8.27
N GLN A 130 11.13 -5.96 -7.40
CA GLN A 130 11.37 -6.22 -5.97
C GLN A 130 12.10 -7.54 -5.74
N LEU A 131 11.66 -8.61 -6.40
CA LEU A 131 12.29 -9.93 -6.36
C LEU A 131 13.70 -9.88 -6.91
N LYS A 132 13.93 -9.16 -8.02
CA LYS A 132 15.28 -8.92 -8.54
C LYS A 132 16.15 -8.20 -7.51
N ALA A 133 15.66 -7.12 -6.89
CA ALA A 133 16.42 -6.38 -5.88
C ALA A 133 16.74 -7.22 -4.64
N MET A 134 15.89 -8.18 -4.29
CA MET A 134 16.14 -9.15 -3.23
C MET A 134 17.22 -10.16 -3.64
N THR A 135 17.13 -10.73 -4.84
CA THR A 135 18.15 -11.63 -5.40
C THR A 135 19.51 -10.97 -5.56
N ASP A 136 19.56 -9.73 -6.09
CA ASP A 136 20.82 -8.98 -6.27
C ASP A 136 21.55 -8.71 -4.94
N LYS A 137 20.83 -8.70 -3.82
CA LYS A 137 21.39 -8.58 -2.46
C LYS A 137 21.84 -9.92 -1.86
N GLY A 138 21.72 -11.03 -2.59
CA GLY A 138 22.01 -12.38 -2.12
C GLY A 138 20.94 -12.95 -1.17
N ASN A 139 19.76 -12.33 -1.12
CA ASN A 139 18.67 -12.72 -0.23
C ASN A 139 17.58 -13.52 -0.98
N GLY A 140 17.86 -14.11 -2.14
CA GLY A 140 16.90 -14.94 -2.85
C GLY A 140 16.45 -16.14 -2.02
N GLU A 141 15.20 -16.58 -2.21
CA GLU A 141 14.59 -17.67 -1.43
C GLU A 141 13.83 -18.65 -2.34
N SER A 142 13.93 -19.93 -2.04
CA SER A 142 13.09 -20.97 -2.66
C SER A 142 11.62 -20.80 -2.24
N LEU A 143 10.67 -21.06 -3.14
CA LEU A 143 9.26 -21.15 -2.76
C LEU A 143 8.96 -22.34 -1.84
N LEU A 144 9.84 -23.36 -1.86
CA LEU A 144 9.73 -24.52 -0.99
C LEU A 144 10.42 -24.34 0.37
N ASN A 145 10.91 -23.13 0.67
CA ASN A 145 11.46 -22.83 1.99
C ASN A 145 10.30 -22.49 2.94
N PRO A 146 10.04 -23.27 4.01
CA PRO A 146 8.95 -23.01 4.96
C PRO A 146 9.14 -21.71 5.77
N LYS A 147 10.29 -21.06 5.66
CA LYS A 147 10.62 -19.79 6.31
C LYS A 147 10.83 -18.66 5.31
N ALA A 148 10.38 -18.83 4.07
CA ALA A 148 10.48 -17.77 3.07
C ALA A 148 9.69 -16.53 3.51
N SER A 149 10.08 -15.38 2.98
CA SER A 149 9.40 -14.12 3.23
C SER A 149 8.05 -14.05 2.52
N SER A 150 7.20 -13.11 2.96
CA SER A 150 5.95 -12.78 2.25
C SER A 150 6.19 -12.38 0.80
N LEU A 151 7.29 -11.68 0.49
CA LEU A 151 7.61 -11.34 -0.90
C LEU A 151 7.79 -12.61 -1.75
N THR A 152 8.40 -13.64 -1.19
CA THR A 152 8.58 -14.92 -1.87
C THR A 152 7.26 -15.67 -2.01
N PHE A 153 6.52 -15.92 -0.92
CA PHE A 153 5.29 -16.71 -1.00
C PHE A 153 4.22 -16.09 -1.91
N TYR A 154 4.05 -14.77 -1.84
CA TYR A 154 3.01 -14.06 -2.57
C TYR A 154 3.47 -13.78 -4.01
N GLU A 155 4.50 -12.95 -4.17
CA GLU A 155 4.86 -12.42 -5.49
C GLU A 155 5.63 -13.43 -6.34
N LYS A 156 6.60 -14.15 -5.77
CA LYS A 156 7.29 -15.22 -6.52
C LYS A 156 6.35 -16.39 -6.81
N GLY A 157 5.40 -16.67 -5.89
CA GLY A 157 4.33 -17.65 -6.10
C GLY A 157 3.44 -17.29 -7.28
N ALA A 158 2.96 -16.04 -7.33
CA ALA A 158 2.17 -15.54 -8.47
C ALA A 158 2.96 -15.57 -9.78
N TRP A 159 4.26 -15.23 -9.75
CA TRP A 159 5.14 -15.38 -10.90
C TRP A 159 5.31 -16.82 -11.35
N ALA A 160 5.45 -17.79 -10.44
CA ALA A 160 5.53 -19.19 -10.79
C ALA A 160 4.28 -19.67 -11.54
N LEU A 161 3.09 -19.26 -11.08
CA LEU A 161 1.83 -19.59 -11.76
C LEU A 161 1.69 -18.90 -13.12
N HIS A 162 2.06 -17.62 -13.22
CA HIS A 162 2.10 -16.92 -14.51
C HIS A 162 3.02 -17.62 -15.51
N MET A 163 4.23 -17.98 -15.09
CA MET A 163 5.20 -18.66 -15.95
C MET A 163 4.75 -20.06 -16.32
N LEU A 164 4.11 -20.79 -15.39
CA LEU A 164 3.52 -22.09 -15.68
C LEU A 164 2.44 -21.97 -16.76
N ARG A 165 1.47 -21.06 -16.59
CA ARG A 165 0.40 -20.80 -17.57
C ARG A 165 0.97 -20.42 -18.94
N LYS A 166 2.04 -19.62 -18.99
CA LYS A 166 2.75 -19.30 -20.24
C LYS A 166 3.43 -20.51 -20.88
N GLN A 167 3.94 -21.46 -20.09
CA GLN A 167 4.63 -22.65 -20.58
C GLN A 167 3.65 -23.72 -21.09
N ILE A 168 2.61 -24.03 -20.32
CA ILE A 168 1.69 -25.13 -20.63
C ILE A 168 0.46 -24.70 -21.45
N GLY A 169 0.20 -23.40 -21.54
CA GLY A 169 -0.94 -22.82 -22.23
C GLY A 169 -2.17 -22.67 -21.34
N ASP A 170 -3.09 -21.80 -21.76
CA ASP A 170 -4.25 -21.38 -20.97
C ASP A 170 -5.18 -22.53 -20.60
N GLU A 171 -5.60 -23.29 -21.62
CA GLU A 171 -6.54 -24.42 -21.47
C GLU A 171 -6.00 -25.50 -20.54
N ALA A 172 -4.71 -25.86 -20.69
CA ALA A 172 -4.07 -26.86 -19.85
C ALA A 172 -3.93 -26.37 -18.40
N PHE A 173 -3.60 -25.10 -18.20
CA PHE A 173 -3.51 -24.50 -16.87
C PHE A 173 -4.87 -24.50 -16.16
N LYS A 174 -5.92 -24.00 -16.82
CA LYS A 174 -7.29 -24.00 -16.27
C LYS A 174 -7.79 -25.41 -15.96
N THR A 175 -7.51 -26.37 -16.85
CA THR A 175 -7.84 -27.78 -16.62
C THR A 175 -7.11 -28.33 -15.39
N ALA A 176 -5.80 -28.06 -15.25
CA ALA A 176 -5.01 -28.51 -14.11
C ALA A 176 -5.53 -27.95 -12.78
N VAL A 177 -5.82 -26.64 -12.71
CA VAL A 177 -6.37 -26.00 -11.51
C VAL A 177 -7.71 -26.61 -11.13
N LYS A 178 -8.61 -26.78 -12.11
CA LYS A 178 -9.93 -27.36 -11.87
C LYS A 178 -9.84 -28.80 -11.37
N ASN A 179 -8.97 -29.62 -11.97
CA ASN A 179 -8.77 -30.99 -11.51
C ASN A 179 -8.18 -31.02 -10.11
N TYR A 180 -7.14 -30.24 -9.85
CA TYR A 180 -6.51 -30.12 -8.53
C TYR A 180 -7.52 -29.82 -7.43
N LEU A 181 -8.36 -28.80 -7.59
CA LEU A 181 -9.39 -28.45 -6.61
C LEU A 181 -10.44 -29.56 -6.44
N ASN A 182 -10.86 -30.23 -7.51
CA ASN A 182 -11.89 -31.27 -7.43
C ASN A 182 -11.37 -32.59 -6.86
N SER A 183 -10.14 -32.98 -7.21
CA SER A 183 -9.45 -34.19 -6.74
C SER A 183 -9.12 -34.10 -5.24
N HIS A 184 -8.79 -32.90 -4.75
CA HIS A 184 -8.29 -32.70 -3.39
C HIS A 184 -9.21 -31.90 -2.48
N LYS A 185 -10.48 -31.71 -2.86
CA LYS A 185 -11.46 -30.97 -2.06
C LYS A 185 -11.48 -31.40 -0.58
N PHE A 186 -11.47 -30.43 0.31
CA PHE A 186 -11.45 -30.60 1.77
C PHE A 186 -10.29 -31.46 2.30
N SER A 187 -9.16 -31.46 1.59
CA SER A 187 -7.98 -32.27 1.92
C SER A 187 -6.70 -31.43 1.97
N ASN A 188 -5.67 -32.00 2.58
CA ASN A 188 -4.33 -31.42 2.55
C ASN A 188 -3.58 -31.84 1.28
N VAL A 189 -2.71 -30.97 0.78
CA VAL A 189 -1.97 -31.15 -0.47
C VAL A 189 -0.51 -30.72 -0.37
N GLU A 190 0.31 -31.29 -1.24
CA GLU A 190 1.70 -30.94 -1.47
C GLU A 190 1.86 -30.30 -2.86
N THR A 191 3.02 -29.67 -3.10
CA THR A 191 3.36 -29.07 -4.40
C THR A 191 3.19 -30.07 -5.55
N GLU A 192 3.54 -31.34 -5.33
CA GLU A 192 3.50 -32.38 -6.35
C GLU A 192 2.06 -32.74 -6.76
N ASP A 193 1.06 -32.59 -5.87
CA ASP A 193 -0.34 -32.85 -6.22
C ASP A 193 -0.81 -31.90 -7.33
N PHE A 194 -0.47 -30.61 -7.24
CA PHE A 194 -0.77 -29.64 -8.29
C PHE A 194 0.08 -29.88 -9.56
N LEU A 195 1.39 -30.15 -9.40
CA LEU A 195 2.27 -30.38 -10.55
C LEU A 195 1.89 -31.65 -11.33
N ALA A 196 1.39 -32.69 -10.67
CA ALA A 196 0.90 -33.90 -11.32
C ALA A 196 -0.30 -33.60 -12.24
N GLU A 197 -1.26 -32.80 -11.78
CA GLU A 197 -2.40 -32.35 -12.59
C GLU A 197 -1.94 -31.46 -13.76
N ALA A 198 -0.95 -30.57 -13.54
CA ALA A 198 -0.38 -29.75 -14.59
C ALA A 198 0.35 -30.57 -15.67
N ARG A 199 1.11 -31.60 -15.28
CA ARG A 199 1.74 -32.54 -16.22
C ARG A 199 0.69 -33.35 -16.98
N ALA A 200 -0.34 -33.84 -16.29
CA ALA A 200 -1.41 -34.62 -16.90
C ALA A 200 -2.22 -33.82 -17.93
N ALA A 201 -2.58 -32.57 -17.61
CA ALA A 201 -3.36 -31.71 -18.51
C ALA A 201 -2.56 -31.23 -19.73
N SER A 202 -1.25 -31.00 -19.56
CA SER A 202 -0.41 -30.44 -20.62
C SER A 202 0.34 -31.48 -21.46
N GLY A 203 0.56 -32.68 -20.91
CA GLY A 203 1.45 -33.69 -21.49
C GLY A 203 2.94 -33.29 -21.51
N GLN A 204 3.32 -32.21 -20.82
CA GLN A 204 4.70 -31.70 -20.78
C GLN A 204 5.45 -32.18 -19.54
N ASP A 205 6.77 -32.33 -19.67
CA ASP A 205 7.67 -32.48 -18.52
C ASP A 205 7.91 -31.11 -17.84
N LEU A 206 7.62 -31.04 -16.54
CA LEU A 206 7.75 -29.83 -15.73
C LEU A 206 8.97 -29.85 -14.81
N GLN A 207 9.90 -30.80 -14.95
CA GLN A 207 11.09 -30.87 -14.10
C GLN A 207 11.92 -29.57 -14.13
N ALA A 208 12.15 -29.02 -15.32
CA ALA A 208 12.88 -27.76 -15.47
C ALA A 208 12.10 -26.58 -14.86
N PHE A 209 10.77 -26.56 -14.99
CA PHE A 209 9.93 -25.54 -14.37
C PHE A 209 10.08 -25.56 -12.84
N GLU A 210 9.96 -26.75 -12.24
CA GLU A 210 10.05 -26.95 -10.80
C GLU A 210 11.41 -26.49 -10.26
N GLN A 211 12.50 -26.90 -10.91
CA GLN A 211 13.85 -26.48 -10.54
C GLN A 211 14.01 -24.96 -10.59
N ASN A 212 13.47 -24.32 -11.63
CA ASN A 212 13.73 -22.93 -11.96
C ASN A 212 12.86 -21.93 -11.20
N TRP A 213 11.60 -22.27 -10.97
CA TRP A 213 10.61 -21.35 -10.41
C TRP A 213 10.25 -21.67 -8.96
N LEU A 214 10.30 -22.95 -8.57
CA LEU A 214 9.93 -23.38 -7.21
C LEU A 214 11.17 -23.60 -6.32
N GLN A 215 12.16 -24.36 -6.81
CA GLN A 215 13.31 -24.78 -6.00
C GLN A 215 14.43 -23.73 -5.96
N ALA A 216 14.75 -23.09 -7.09
CA ALA A 216 15.81 -22.09 -7.16
C ALA A 216 15.55 -20.92 -6.20
N ALA A 217 16.59 -20.46 -5.51
CA ALA A 217 16.52 -19.29 -4.65
C ALA A 217 16.40 -17.99 -5.46
N ASP A 218 17.23 -17.86 -6.48
CA ASP A 218 17.31 -16.66 -7.32
C ASP A 218 16.09 -16.52 -8.22
N PHE A 219 15.60 -15.28 -8.36
CA PHE A 219 14.50 -14.97 -9.26
C PHE A 219 15.01 -14.82 -10.70
N ARG A 220 14.37 -15.53 -11.64
CA ARG A 220 14.72 -15.50 -13.08
C ARG A 220 14.14 -14.26 -13.77
N TYR A 221 14.67 -13.10 -13.39
CA TYR A 221 14.15 -11.79 -13.79
C TYR A 221 14.06 -11.60 -15.31
N GLU A 222 15.08 -11.97 -16.08
CA GLU A 222 15.09 -11.73 -17.53
C GLU A 222 13.99 -12.53 -18.25
N GLU A 223 13.74 -13.77 -17.82
CA GLU A 223 12.65 -14.59 -18.34
C GLU A 223 11.28 -14.06 -17.93
N ALA A 224 11.11 -13.69 -16.65
CA ALA A 224 9.86 -13.10 -16.16
C ALA A 224 9.49 -11.86 -16.97
N ILE A 225 10.44 -10.93 -17.12
CA ILE A 225 10.23 -9.67 -17.81
C ILE A 225 10.03 -9.85 -19.32
N ALA A 226 10.60 -10.90 -19.92
CA ALA A 226 10.35 -11.23 -21.32
C ALA A 226 8.86 -11.51 -21.57
N THR A 227 8.15 -12.12 -20.62
CA THR A 227 6.70 -12.37 -20.76
C THR A 227 5.83 -11.12 -20.71
N LEU A 228 6.36 -10.01 -20.20
CA LEU A 228 5.65 -8.74 -20.13
C LEU A 228 5.88 -7.87 -21.36
N GLN A 229 6.65 -8.34 -22.35
CA GLN A 229 7.03 -7.53 -23.51
C GLN A 229 5.84 -7.16 -24.39
N ASP A 230 4.81 -8.00 -24.43
CA ASP A 230 3.61 -7.80 -25.22
C ASP A 230 2.67 -6.74 -24.63
N PHE A 231 2.88 -6.33 -23.38
CA PHE A 231 2.06 -5.30 -22.74
C PHE A 231 2.55 -3.89 -23.11
N PRO A 232 1.76 -3.09 -23.87
CA PRO A 232 2.19 -1.78 -24.35
C PRO A 232 2.54 -0.82 -23.21
N VAL A 233 1.87 -0.94 -22.06
CA VAL A 233 2.12 -0.10 -20.87
C VAL A 233 3.54 -0.28 -20.33
N ILE A 234 4.05 -1.51 -20.29
CA ILE A 234 5.41 -1.81 -19.80
C ILE A 234 6.45 -1.27 -20.77
N GLN A 235 6.20 -1.43 -22.08
CA GLN A 235 7.09 -0.87 -23.11
C GLN A 235 7.12 0.66 -23.10
N ARG A 236 5.97 1.31 -22.88
CA ARG A 236 5.91 2.77 -22.71
C ARG A 236 6.64 3.21 -21.46
N TYR A 237 6.43 2.54 -20.33
CA TYR A 237 7.07 2.88 -19.08
C TYR A 237 8.60 2.75 -19.15
N LYS A 238 9.12 1.62 -19.66
CA LYS A 238 10.57 1.42 -19.83
C LYS A 238 11.21 2.49 -20.71
N ARG A 239 10.59 2.80 -21.86
CA ARG A 239 11.05 3.89 -22.75
C ARG A 239 11.00 5.24 -22.06
N THR A 240 10.03 5.46 -21.17
CA THR A 240 9.93 6.68 -20.37
C THR A 240 11.08 6.76 -19.38
N VAL A 241 11.35 5.70 -18.61
CA VAL A 241 12.48 5.63 -17.67
C VAL A 241 13.81 5.87 -18.39
N ASP A 242 13.99 5.35 -19.60
CA ASP A 242 15.20 5.58 -20.39
C ASP A 242 15.45 7.06 -20.74
N LEU A 243 14.41 7.91 -20.73
CA LEU A 243 14.57 9.35 -20.89
C LEU A 243 15.41 9.99 -19.77
N ARG A 244 15.56 9.34 -18.61
CA ARG A 244 16.45 9.81 -17.53
C ARG A 244 17.90 9.97 -18.01
N LYS A 245 18.33 9.21 -19.01
CA LYS A 245 19.67 9.27 -19.60
C LYS A 245 19.89 10.51 -20.46
N LEU A 246 18.83 11.23 -20.83
CA LEU A 246 18.88 12.40 -21.70
C LEU A 246 18.89 13.69 -20.87
N SER A 247 19.53 14.73 -21.41
CA SER A 247 19.41 16.09 -20.86
C SER A 247 17.97 16.59 -20.97
N TYR A 248 17.58 17.53 -20.09
CA TYR A 248 16.22 18.10 -20.10
C TYR A 248 15.82 18.63 -21.49
N GLY A 249 16.70 19.37 -22.18
CA GLY A 249 16.42 19.89 -23.52
C GLY A 249 16.13 18.82 -24.57
N GLN A 250 16.72 17.63 -24.44
CA GLN A 250 16.50 16.51 -25.36
C GLN A 250 15.22 15.72 -25.07
N LYS A 251 14.69 15.80 -23.84
CA LYS A 251 13.52 15.01 -23.40
C LYS A 251 12.26 15.81 -23.13
N SER A 252 12.34 17.13 -22.99
CA SER A 252 11.23 17.99 -22.56
C SER A 252 9.95 17.80 -23.37
N GLN A 253 10.04 17.75 -24.70
CA GLN A 253 8.86 17.52 -25.56
C GLN A 253 8.28 16.12 -25.38
N LYS A 254 9.13 15.09 -25.23
CA LYS A 254 8.68 13.71 -24.96
C LYS A 254 7.94 13.64 -23.63
N LEU A 255 8.49 14.26 -22.57
CA LEU A 255 7.83 14.33 -21.26
C LEU A 255 6.48 15.05 -21.35
N PHE A 256 6.37 16.12 -22.13
CA PHE A 256 5.12 16.82 -22.36
C PHE A 256 4.07 15.95 -23.04
N ASP A 257 4.46 15.15 -24.03
CA ASP A 257 3.55 14.29 -24.79
C ASP A 257 3.04 13.10 -23.95
N LEU A 258 3.84 12.60 -23.01
CA LEU A 258 3.44 11.52 -22.10
C LEU A 258 2.25 11.90 -21.20
N LEU A 259 2.05 13.19 -20.91
CA LEU A 259 0.89 13.67 -20.14
C LEU A 259 -0.45 13.55 -20.89
N ALA A 260 -0.41 13.24 -22.19
CA ALA A 260 -1.61 12.97 -22.98
C ALA A 260 -2.08 11.50 -22.89
N LEU A 261 -1.22 10.62 -22.39
CA LEU A 261 -1.51 9.19 -22.37
C LEU A 261 -2.55 8.86 -21.30
N PRO A 262 -3.45 7.89 -21.58
CA PRO A 262 -4.49 7.49 -20.63
C PRO A 262 -3.96 6.61 -19.50
N ASP A 263 -2.77 6.00 -19.66
CA ASP A 263 -2.26 5.04 -18.68
C ASP A 263 -1.87 5.69 -17.35
N LYS A 264 -1.99 4.90 -16.29
CA LYS A 264 -1.74 5.34 -14.91
C LYS A 264 -0.28 5.75 -14.64
N TYR A 265 0.70 5.30 -15.44
CA TYR A 265 2.09 5.20 -14.99
C TYR A 265 3.08 6.13 -15.71
N SER A 266 2.88 6.37 -17.00
CA SER A 266 3.82 7.13 -17.83
C SER A 266 3.85 8.61 -17.48
N GLY A 267 2.69 9.20 -17.20
CA GLY A 267 2.55 10.60 -16.79
C GLY A 267 3.26 10.91 -15.46
N PRO A 268 3.01 10.16 -14.37
CA PRO A 268 3.73 10.33 -13.11
C PRO A 268 5.24 10.25 -13.25
N GLU A 269 5.74 9.24 -13.98
CA GLU A 269 7.18 9.11 -14.23
C GLU A 269 7.75 10.31 -14.99
N ALA A 270 6.99 10.89 -15.94
CA ALA A 270 7.41 12.12 -16.60
C ALA A 270 7.59 13.29 -15.63
N ILE A 271 6.74 13.38 -14.59
CA ILE A 271 6.86 14.39 -13.53
C ILE A 271 8.05 14.10 -12.61
N TYR A 272 8.29 12.85 -12.21
CA TYR A 272 9.43 12.49 -11.37
C TYR A 272 10.78 12.83 -12.02
N GLN A 273 10.87 12.78 -13.34
CA GLN A 273 12.08 13.19 -14.07
C GLN A 273 12.36 14.70 -14.09
N LEU A 274 11.43 15.51 -13.56
CA LEU A 274 11.60 16.96 -13.40
C LEU A 274 12.10 17.34 -12.01
N ALA A 275 12.37 16.40 -11.11
CA ALA A 275 12.79 16.68 -9.73
C ALA A 275 14.00 17.63 -9.64
N ASP A 276 14.98 17.48 -10.53
CA ASP A 276 16.18 18.31 -10.60
C ASP A 276 16.08 19.47 -11.61
N VAL A 277 14.91 19.65 -12.24
CA VAL A 277 14.66 20.72 -13.22
C VAL A 277 13.93 21.85 -12.52
N SER A 278 14.40 23.10 -12.71
CA SER A 278 13.73 24.24 -12.10
C SER A 278 12.27 24.31 -12.61
N PRO A 279 11.28 24.53 -11.73
CA PRO A 279 9.89 24.62 -12.16
C PRO A 279 9.62 25.70 -13.21
N ALA A 280 10.41 26.78 -13.21
CA ALA A 280 10.35 27.80 -14.24
C ALA A 280 10.74 27.26 -15.64
N ALA A 281 11.77 26.41 -15.73
CA ALA A 281 12.17 25.77 -16.99
C ALA A 281 11.18 24.68 -17.44
N ALA A 282 10.53 24.02 -16.49
CA ALA A 282 9.52 22.99 -16.74
C ALA A 282 8.07 23.50 -16.80
N GLY A 283 7.87 24.83 -16.81
CA GLY A 283 6.55 25.47 -16.64
C GLY A 283 5.47 24.90 -17.57
N ARG A 284 5.78 24.76 -18.87
CA ARG A 284 4.84 24.21 -19.87
C ARG A 284 4.38 22.78 -19.55
N ILE A 285 5.26 21.94 -19.00
CA ILE A 285 4.93 20.55 -18.64
C ILE A 285 4.03 20.56 -17.41
N TYR A 286 4.37 21.33 -16.38
CA TYR A 286 3.55 21.44 -15.17
C TYR A 286 2.17 22.04 -15.45
N GLU A 287 2.09 23.09 -16.27
CA GLU A 287 0.83 23.68 -16.71
C GLU A 287 -0.11 22.65 -17.32
N ARG A 288 0.40 21.74 -18.17
CA ARG A 288 -0.41 20.65 -18.68
C ARG A 288 -0.75 19.63 -17.60
N ALA A 289 0.22 19.26 -16.77
CA ALA A 289 0.10 18.21 -15.77
C ALA A 289 -1.03 18.47 -14.75
N PHE A 290 -1.21 19.72 -14.31
CA PHE A 290 -2.28 20.11 -13.38
C PHE A 290 -3.69 19.87 -13.91
N TYR A 291 -3.88 19.85 -15.23
CA TYR A 291 -5.18 19.74 -15.89
C TYR A 291 -5.43 18.34 -16.45
N THR A 292 -4.56 17.38 -16.15
CA THR A 292 -4.78 15.99 -16.52
C THR A 292 -5.90 15.38 -15.67
N ASN A 293 -6.65 14.45 -16.27
CA ASN A 293 -7.62 13.64 -15.53
C ASN A 293 -6.96 12.49 -14.75
N ASN A 294 -5.66 12.26 -14.95
CA ASN A 294 -4.90 11.24 -14.24
C ASN A 294 -4.54 11.76 -12.81
N PRO A 295 -5.14 11.21 -11.74
CA PRO A 295 -4.87 11.67 -10.39
C PRO A 295 -3.43 11.41 -9.94
N TRP A 296 -2.79 10.35 -10.46
CA TRP A 296 -1.40 10.02 -10.12
C TRP A 296 -0.40 11.02 -10.70
N VAL A 297 -0.72 11.68 -11.83
CA VAL A 297 0.09 12.80 -12.33
C VAL A 297 0.05 13.96 -11.33
N ARG A 298 -1.14 14.31 -10.85
CA ARG A 298 -1.31 15.41 -9.89
C ARG A 298 -0.67 15.08 -8.54
N GLN A 299 -0.77 13.83 -8.09
CA GLN A 299 -0.05 13.33 -6.93
C GLN A 299 1.47 13.41 -7.11
N ALA A 300 2.00 13.04 -8.29
CA ALA A 300 3.43 13.14 -8.59
C ALA A 300 3.93 14.60 -8.57
N ILE A 301 3.11 15.57 -8.97
CA ILE A 301 3.42 17.00 -8.81
C ILE A 301 3.57 17.33 -7.32
N ALA A 302 2.62 16.90 -6.48
CA ALA A 302 2.64 17.17 -5.05
C ALA A 302 3.85 16.52 -4.33
N GLN A 303 4.30 15.37 -4.81
CA GLN A 303 5.50 14.68 -4.30
C GLN A 303 6.81 15.34 -4.76
N THR A 304 6.83 15.87 -5.99
CA THR A 304 8.07 16.38 -6.61
C THR A 304 8.30 17.86 -6.27
N VAL A 305 7.26 18.68 -6.29
CA VAL A 305 7.35 20.14 -6.14
C VAL A 305 6.98 20.52 -4.70
N THR A 306 7.86 20.26 -3.75
CA THR A 306 7.63 20.53 -2.31
C THR A 306 7.77 22.00 -1.94
N LYS A 307 8.62 22.75 -2.67
CA LYS A 307 8.73 24.21 -2.61
C LYS A 307 8.02 24.84 -3.80
N VAL A 308 6.79 25.29 -3.58
CA VAL A 308 5.88 25.78 -4.63
C VAL A 308 6.30 27.18 -5.10
N PRO A 309 6.65 27.37 -6.38
CA PRO A 309 6.93 28.70 -6.93
C PRO A 309 5.66 29.54 -7.04
N ALA A 310 5.79 30.87 -6.88
CA ALA A 310 4.67 31.80 -7.00
C ALA A 310 3.91 31.68 -8.32
N ALA A 311 4.60 31.43 -9.43
CA ALA A 311 4.00 31.25 -10.75
C ALA A 311 3.06 30.02 -10.86
N MET A 312 3.27 28.99 -10.03
CA MET A 312 2.45 27.77 -10.04
C MET A 312 1.34 27.80 -8.99
N LYS A 313 1.37 28.76 -8.06
CA LYS A 313 0.53 28.79 -6.87
C LYS A 313 -0.96 28.55 -7.18
N THR A 314 -1.53 29.30 -8.12
CA THR A 314 -2.96 29.19 -8.47
C THR A 314 -3.36 27.80 -8.93
N ASN A 315 -2.53 27.15 -9.77
CA ASN A 315 -2.80 25.78 -10.21
C ASN A 315 -2.60 24.78 -9.06
N TYR A 316 -1.59 25.01 -8.22
CA TYR A 316 -1.27 24.18 -7.08
C TYR A 316 -2.37 24.19 -6.00
N GLU A 317 -3.00 25.35 -5.76
CA GLU A 317 -4.13 25.50 -4.82
C GLU A 317 -5.33 24.62 -5.19
N ARG A 318 -5.47 24.22 -6.46
CA ARG A 318 -6.53 23.32 -6.91
C ARG A 318 -6.37 21.92 -6.31
N LEU A 319 -5.13 21.49 -6.04
CA LEU A 319 -4.81 20.19 -5.45
C LEU A 319 -5.38 20.03 -4.02
N LEU A 320 -5.73 21.12 -3.34
CA LEU A 320 -6.42 21.07 -2.03
C LEU A 320 -7.83 20.45 -2.12
N ASN A 321 -8.39 20.34 -3.32
CA ASN A 321 -9.69 19.70 -3.59
C ASN A 321 -9.57 18.46 -4.48
N ASP A 322 -8.39 17.84 -4.56
CA ASP A 322 -8.17 16.66 -5.41
C ASP A 322 -9.00 15.45 -4.95
N ASP A 323 -9.34 14.54 -5.86
CA ASP A 323 -9.96 13.24 -5.57
C ASP A 323 -8.92 12.22 -5.05
N SER A 324 -8.02 12.69 -4.18
CA SER A 324 -6.92 11.94 -3.55
C SER A 324 -6.54 12.63 -2.23
N TYR A 325 -6.73 11.94 -1.11
CA TYR A 325 -6.32 12.45 0.21
C TYR A 325 -4.81 12.59 0.35
N ILE A 326 -4.02 11.72 -0.29
CA ILE A 326 -2.56 11.87 -0.35
C ILE A 326 -2.18 13.18 -1.04
N THR A 327 -2.82 13.48 -2.18
CA THR A 327 -2.54 14.71 -2.94
C THR A 327 -2.93 15.95 -2.14
N ARG A 328 -4.09 15.92 -1.48
CA ARG A 328 -4.56 17.04 -0.64
C ARG A 328 -3.64 17.30 0.55
N GLU A 329 -3.21 16.24 1.24
CA GLU A 329 -2.28 16.33 2.38
C GLU A 329 -0.93 16.94 1.97
N LEU A 330 -0.31 16.40 0.92
CA LEU A 330 0.96 16.90 0.40
C LEU A 330 0.81 18.35 -0.07
N ALA A 331 -0.24 18.65 -0.83
CA ALA A 331 -0.45 20.01 -1.34
C ALA A 331 -0.65 21.02 -0.21
N PHE A 332 -1.37 20.64 0.84
CA PHE A 332 -1.58 21.48 2.00
C PHE A 332 -0.25 21.80 2.71
N MET A 333 0.57 20.80 2.99
CA MET A 333 1.89 21.00 3.61
C MET A 333 2.80 21.88 2.74
N ASN A 334 2.85 21.60 1.44
CA ASN A 334 3.71 22.31 0.50
C ASN A 334 3.31 23.79 0.36
N LEU A 335 2.01 24.07 0.26
CA LEU A 335 1.48 25.45 0.18
C LEU A 335 1.69 26.22 1.48
N TRP A 336 1.42 25.61 2.64
CA TRP A 336 1.63 26.22 3.95
C TRP A 336 3.12 26.58 4.19
N THR A 337 4.02 25.72 3.72
CA THR A 337 5.48 25.93 3.81
C THR A 337 5.96 27.00 2.85
N SER A 338 5.44 27.01 1.62
CA SER A 338 5.93 27.88 0.54
C SER A 338 5.40 29.31 0.61
N PHE A 339 4.23 29.54 1.22
CA PHE A 339 3.60 30.85 1.31
C PHE A 339 3.20 31.20 2.77
N PRO A 340 4.16 31.59 3.63
CA PRO A 340 3.90 31.90 5.04
C PRO A 340 2.83 32.97 5.28
N SER A 341 2.72 33.98 4.40
CA SER A 341 1.72 35.06 4.50
C SER A 341 0.28 34.59 4.23
N GLU A 342 0.08 33.36 3.74
CA GLU A 342 -1.23 32.81 3.36
C GLU A 342 -1.58 31.53 4.13
N ARG A 343 -0.86 31.25 5.23
CA ARG A 343 -1.14 30.09 6.07
C ARG A 343 -2.59 30.06 6.56
N HIS A 344 -3.15 31.20 6.95
CA HIS A 344 -4.54 31.32 7.38
C HIS A 344 -5.51 30.85 6.30
N LYS A 345 -5.31 31.31 5.05
CA LYS A 345 -6.12 30.90 3.90
C LYS A 345 -6.13 29.38 3.71
N TYR A 346 -4.97 28.73 3.80
CA TYR A 346 -4.89 27.29 3.60
C TYR A 346 -5.43 26.49 4.79
N LEU A 347 -5.23 26.99 6.01
CA LEU A 347 -5.82 26.42 7.21
C LEU A 347 -7.35 26.50 7.14
N ASP A 348 -7.92 27.65 6.82
CA ASP A 348 -9.36 27.83 6.64
C ASP A 348 -9.90 26.88 5.55
N LYS A 349 -9.17 26.74 4.45
CA LYS A 349 -9.56 25.88 3.32
C LYS A 349 -9.59 24.40 3.69
N MET A 350 -8.66 23.94 4.53
CA MET A 350 -8.50 22.53 4.90
C MET A 350 -9.19 22.18 6.23
N LYS A 351 -9.80 23.15 6.90
CA LYS A 351 -10.49 22.95 8.18
C LYS A 351 -11.63 21.94 8.05
N GLY A 352 -11.63 20.93 8.93
CA GLY A 352 -12.65 19.89 8.98
C GLY A 352 -12.49 18.77 7.94
N VAL A 353 -11.44 18.81 7.12
CA VAL A 353 -11.12 17.72 6.19
C VAL A 353 -10.42 16.61 6.98
N GLN A 354 -11.10 15.48 7.18
CA GLN A 354 -10.57 14.37 7.96
C GLN A 354 -9.44 13.62 7.24
N GLY A 355 -9.63 13.30 5.96
CA GLY A 355 -8.74 12.40 5.23
C GLY A 355 -9.21 10.94 5.30
N PHE A 356 -8.27 10.00 5.37
CA PHE A 356 -8.59 8.57 5.56
C PHE A 356 -9.15 8.28 6.97
N SER A 357 -9.44 7.01 7.24
CA SER A 357 -9.81 6.53 8.59
C SER A 357 -8.74 6.84 9.66
N ASN A 358 -7.48 7.04 9.25
CA ASN A 358 -6.39 7.42 10.13
C ASN A 358 -6.26 8.95 10.39
N HIS A 359 -7.21 9.75 9.89
CA HIS A 359 -7.26 11.20 10.09
C HIS A 359 -6.04 11.98 9.60
N ASN A 360 -5.35 11.52 8.56
CA ASN A 360 -4.09 12.11 8.10
C ASN A 360 -4.16 13.63 7.83
N VAL A 361 -5.18 14.09 7.12
CA VAL A 361 -5.33 15.51 6.78
C VAL A 361 -5.64 16.36 8.01
N GLU A 362 -6.51 15.86 8.90
CA GLU A 362 -6.90 16.54 10.13
C GLU A 362 -5.75 16.62 11.14
N ILE A 363 -4.98 15.55 11.31
CA ILE A 363 -3.80 15.55 12.19
C ILE A 363 -2.73 16.52 11.67
N LEU A 364 -2.51 16.56 10.35
CA LEU A 364 -1.65 17.59 9.73
C LEU A 364 -2.20 19.00 9.99
N TRP A 365 -3.50 19.20 9.80
CA TRP A 365 -4.15 20.49 10.03
C TRP A 365 -3.98 20.98 11.46
N LEU A 366 -4.20 20.13 12.46
CA LEU A 366 -4.00 20.46 13.87
C LEU A 366 -2.56 20.89 14.14
N ALA A 367 -1.58 20.13 13.62
CA ALA A 367 -0.17 20.44 13.82
C ALA A 367 0.23 21.79 13.19
N LEU A 368 -0.30 22.09 12.01
CA LEU A 368 -0.03 23.36 11.31
C LEU A 368 -0.77 24.54 11.96
N ALA A 369 -2.00 24.35 12.44
CA ALA A 369 -2.75 25.35 13.17
C ALA A 369 -2.02 25.76 14.47
N ILE A 370 -1.54 24.78 15.25
CA ILE A 370 -0.74 25.02 16.46
C ILE A 370 0.57 25.77 16.14
N SER A 371 1.17 25.49 14.97
CA SER A 371 2.42 26.10 14.53
C SER A 371 2.29 27.48 13.90
N THR A 372 1.05 27.96 13.67
CA THR A 372 0.80 29.23 12.98
C THR A 372 0.47 30.29 14.00
N LEU A 373 1.41 31.23 14.21
CA LEU A 373 1.21 32.40 15.07
C LEU A 373 -0.03 33.19 14.63
N ASP A 374 -0.78 33.75 15.59
CA ASP A 374 -1.99 34.54 15.37
C ASP A 374 -3.17 33.81 14.69
N TYR A 375 -3.10 32.50 14.46
CA TYR A 375 -4.21 31.71 13.90
C TYR A 375 -5.01 31.02 15.00
N GLU A 376 -6.31 31.36 15.10
CA GLU A 376 -7.25 30.78 16.07
C GLU A 376 -6.68 30.67 17.51
N GLU A 377 -6.01 31.73 17.99
CA GLU A 377 -5.30 31.71 19.28
C GLU A 377 -6.17 31.29 20.46
N ALA A 378 -7.43 31.73 20.47
CA ALA A 378 -8.41 31.36 21.49
C ALA A 378 -8.66 29.84 21.56
N TYR A 379 -8.38 29.11 20.47
CA TYR A 379 -8.62 27.68 20.32
C TYR A 379 -7.32 26.86 20.30
N ILE A 380 -6.13 27.46 20.43
CA ILE A 380 -4.85 26.71 20.36
C ILE A 380 -4.79 25.55 21.36
N ARG A 381 -5.36 25.74 22.55
CA ARG A 381 -5.48 24.68 23.56
C ARG A 381 -6.41 23.55 23.11
N ASP A 382 -7.54 23.87 22.48
CA ASP A 382 -8.46 22.85 21.92
C ASP A 382 -7.77 22.06 20.80
N HIS A 383 -7.06 22.73 19.89
CA HIS A 383 -6.28 22.08 18.84
C HIS A 383 -5.25 21.12 19.42
N PHE A 384 -4.50 21.57 20.43
CA PHE A 384 -3.56 20.72 21.15
C PHE A 384 -4.24 19.51 21.81
N PHE A 385 -5.35 19.71 22.52
CA PHE A 385 -6.09 18.61 23.14
C PHE A 385 -6.61 17.60 22.12
N ARG A 386 -7.08 18.06 20.96
CA ARG A 386 -7.52 17.19 19.85
C ARG A 386 -6.37 16.38 19.28
N LEU A 387 -5.20 17.00 19.05
CA LEU A 387 -4.01 16.30 18.59
C LEU A 387 -3.57 15.23 19.60
N THR A 388 -3.50 15.60 20.88
CA THR A 388 -3.15 14.65 21.96
C THR A 388 -4.18 13.53 22.09
N ARG A 389 -5.47 13.79 21.85
CA ARG A 389 -6.53 12.76 21.90
C ARG A 389 -6.23 11.60 20.95
N TYR A 390 -5.68 11.86 19.77
CA TYR A 390 -5.35 10.83 18.76
C TYR A 390 -4.25 9.86 19.18
N THR A 391 -3.50 10.13 20.26
CA THR A 391 -2.50 9.19 20.81
C THR A 391 -3.11 8.04 21.61
N GLY A 392 -4.39 8.14 21.99
CA GLY A 392 -5.05 7.17 22.87
C GLY A 392 -5.32 5.82 22.21
N ASN A 393 -5.36 4.76 23.03
CA ASN A 393 -5.50 3.35 22.62
C ASN A 393 -6.83 2.97 21.92
N ARG A 394 -7.80 3.89 21.83
CA ARG A 394 -9.05 3.68 21.09
C ARG A 394 -8.94 3.92 19.59
N TYR A 395 -7.82 4.50 19.16
CA TYR A 395 -7.53 4.82 17.76
C TYR A 395 -6.58 3.77 17.17
N SER A 396 -6.60 3.62 15.84
CA SER A 396 -5.70 2.70 15.14
C SER A 396 -4.24 3.08 15.34
N PHE A 397 -3.34 2.12 15.18
CA PHE A 397 -1.91 2.33 15.25
C PHE A 397 -1.43 3.44 14.29
N GLU A 398 -1.97 3.55 13.07
CA GLU A 398 -1.58 4.62 12.11
C GLU A 398 -2.02 6.01 12.57
N THR A 399 -3.17 6.11 13.20
CA THR A 399 -3.67 7.38 13.76
C THR A 399 -2.75 7.83 14.90
N ARG A 400 -2.42 6.90 15.79
CA ARG A 400 -1.56 7.14 16.95
C ARG A 400 -0.13 7.47 16.53
N GLU A 401 0.42 6.75 15.55
CA GLU A 401 1.76 7.01 15.01
C GLU A 401 1.88 8.42 14.47
N GLN A 402 0.93 8.85 13.63
CA GLN A 402 0.92 10.22 13.09
C GLN A 402 0.83 11.26 14.21
N ALA A 403 -0.05 11.06 15.19
CA ALA A 403 -0.17 11.97 16.32
C ALA A 403 1.12 12.07 17.14
N PHE A 404 1.76 10.94 17.46
CA PHE A 404 3.05 10.93 18.15
C PHE A 404 4.15 11.62 17.33
N THR A 405 4.22 11.36 16.02
CA THR A 405 5.16 12.03 15.14
C THR A 405 4.94 13.55 15.13
N LYS A 406 3.69 14.03 15.07
CA LYS A 406 3.42 15.48 15.12
C LYS A 406 3.75 16.10 16.48
N LEU A 407 3.40 15.45 17.59
CA LEU A 407 3.77 15.93 18.93
C LEU A 407 5.29 15.99 19.12
N TYR A 408 6.01 15.00 18.59
CA TYR A 408 7.47 15.00 18.58
C TYR A 408 8.04 16.16 17.74
N GLN A 409 7.55 16.36 16.52
CA GLN A 409 7.98 17.45 15.65
C GLN A 409 7.74 18.84 16.27
N LEU A 410 6.62 19.00 16.98
CA LEU A 410 6.25 20.23 17.66
C LEU A 410 6.93 20.43 19.01
N GLN A 411 7.55 19.37 19.56
CA GLN A 411 8.02 19.35 20.94
C GLN A 411 6.88 19.75 21.91
N LEU A 412 5.74 19.06 21.82
CA LEU A 412 4.56 19.33 22.66
C LEU A 412 4.08 18.08 23.42
N PHE A 413 4.97 17.24 23.89
CA PHE A 413 4.56 16.13 24.74
C PHE A 413 4.09 16.64 26.12
N GLU A 414 2.87 16.24 26.50
CA GLU A 414 2.31 16.40 27.85
C GLU A 414 2.21 15.04 28.58
N PRO A 415 2.03 15.01 29.92
CA PRO A 415 1.99 13.76 30.69
C PRO A 415 1.06 12.68 30.11
N LYS A 416 -0.12 13.07 29.59
CA LYS A 416 -1.05 12.13 28.96
C LYS A 416 -0.49 11.50 27.69
N SER A 417 0.06 12.30 26.78
CA SER A 417 0.69 11.80 25.56
C SER A 417 1.95 10.98 25.83
N LEU A 418 2.73 11.32 26.88
CA LEU A 418 3.89 10.55 27.31
C LEU A 418 3.47 9.17 27.84
N LYS A 419 2.41 9.11 28.64
CA LYS A 419 1.82 7.85 29.09
C LYS A 419 1.36 7.00 27.91
N ASN A 420 0.59 7.59 27.00
CA ASN A 420 0.11 6.87 25.80
C ASN A 420 1.28 6.36 24.92
N LEU A 421 2.39 7.11 24.84
CA LEU A 421 3.59 6.71 24.10
C LEU A 421 4.28 5.50 24.76
N LEU A 422 4.38 5.51 26.09
CA LEU A 422 4.94 4.40 26.85
C LEU A 422 4.08 3.13 26.67
N GLU A 423 2.76 3.25 26.81
CA GLU A 423 1.80 2.16 26.56
C GLU A 423 1.96 1.62 25.11
N ALA A 424 2.12 2.52 24.13
CA ALA A 424 2.29 2.15 22.72
C ALA A 424 3.57 1.35 22.43
N CYS A 425 4.60 1.43 23.28
CA CYS A 425 5.83 0.65 23.14
C CYS A 425 5.61 -0.88 23.28
N PHE A 426 4.41 -1.30 23.73
CA PHE A 426 4.01 -2.70 23.91
C PHE A 426 2.86 -3.13 23.00
N HIS A 427 2.55 -2.35 21.96
CA HIS A 427 1.51 -2.68 20.99
C HIS A 427 1.74 -4.01 20.28
N HIS A 428 0.68 -4.75 19.94
CA HIS A 428 0.78 -6.01 19.17
C HIS A 428 1.32 -5.81 17.76
N ASN A 429 1.02 -4.66 17.15
CA ASN A 429 1.72 -4.22 15.94
C ASN A 429 3.17 -3.84 16.29
N TRP A 430 4.09 -4.77 16.05
CA TRP A 430 5.50 -4.64 16.41
C TRP A 430 6.20 -3.48 15.69
N ARG A 431 5.79 -3.13 14.45
CA ARG A 431 6.38 -2.02 13.70
C ARG A 431 6.03 -0.69 14.37
N PHE A 432 4.76 -0.51 14.70
CA PHE A 432 4.29 0.66 15.44
C PHE A 432 4.92 0.75 16.84
N ALA A 433 5.01 -0.37 17.56
CA ALA A 433 5.67 -0.42 18.86
C ALA A 433 7.15 -0.02 18.74
N GLN A 434 7.85 -0.46 17.69
CA GLN A 434 9.23 -0.07 17.41
C GLN A 434 9.34 1.43 17.12
N THR A 435 8.45 2.00 16.28
CA THR A 435 8.39 3.45 16.03
C THR A 435 8.22 4.21 17.35
N CYS A 436 7.30 3.77 18.22
CA CYS A 436 7.05 4.41 19.51
C CYS A 436 8.28 4.36 20.43
N ARG A 437 9.01 3.24 20.45
CA ARG A 437 10.27 3.12 21.21
C ARG A 437 11.33 4.09 20.69
N GLN A 438 11.45 4.26 19.38
CA GLN A 438 12.37 5.24 18.78
C GLN A 438 12.00 6.67 19.15
N ILE A 439 10.70 7.01 19.13
CA ILE A 439 10.23 8.32 19.58
C ILE A 439 10.54 8.51 21.07
N LEU A 440 10.29 7.49 21.90
CA LEU A 440 10.59 7.53 23.33
C LEU A 440 12.08 7.77 23.58
N ASP A 441 12.96 7.12 22.81
CA ASP A 441 14.42 7.30 22.87
C ASP A 441 14.85 8.75 22.62
N GLU A 442 14.18 9.45 21.72
CA GLU A 442 14.45 10.88 21.49
C GLU A 442 13.80 11.76 22.56
N VAL A 443 12.59 11.44 23.02
CA VAL A 443 11.85 12.19 24.04
C VAL A 443 12.60 12.22 25.36
N VAL A 444 13.21 11.11 25.80
CA VAL A 444 13.94 11.06 27.09
C VAL A 444 15.20 11.93 27.13
N LYS A 445 15.73 12.32 25.97
CA LYS A 445 16.89 13.24 25.88
C LYS A 445 16.52 14.66 26.29
N ASN A 446 15.24 15.04 26.21
CA ASN A 446 14.75 16.33 26.67
C ASN A 446 14.54 16.30 28.21
N ALA A 447 15.19 17.23 28.92
CA ALA A 447 15.17 17.26 30.39
C ALA A 447 13.77 17.47 30.99
N ASP A 448 12.89 18.21 30.31
CA ASP A 448 11.54 18.47 30.80
C ASP A 448 10.64 17.25 30.63
N TYR A 449 10.68 16.58 29.47
CA TYR A 449 9.96 15.31 29.30
C TYR A 449 10.49 14.23 30.22
N ARG A 450 11.82 14.15 30.41
CA ARG A 450 12.42 13.23 31.37
C ARG A 450 11.87 13.44 32.79
N ARG A 451 11.62 14.70 33.17
CA ARG A 451 11.04 15.05 34.47
C ARG A 451 9.57 14.66 34.56
N GLU A 452 8.79 14.88 33.51
CA GLU A 452 7.38 14.50 33.47
C GLU A 452 7.20 12.98 33.44
N LEU A 453 8.02 12.26 32.67
CA LEU A 453 8.05 10.81 32.64
C LEU A 453 8.27 10.19 34.04
N LYS A 454 9.19 10.77 34.85
CA LYS A 454 9.44 10.33 36.23
C LYS A 454 8.25 10.52 37.18
N LYS A 455 7.30 11.39 36.84
CA LYS A 455 6.10 11.67 37.64
C LYS A 455 4.89 10.83 37.21
N LEU A 456 4.98 10.09 36.10
CA LEU A 456 3.86 9.30 35.61
C LEU A 456 3.49 8.22 36.62
N ASP A 457 2.20 8.13 36.92
CA ASP A 457 1.62 7.02 37.65
C ASP A 457 1.39 5.84 36.69
N ILE A 458 2.33 4.89 36.74
CA ILE A 458 2.40 3.71 35.90
C ILE A 458 2.05 2.51 36.76
N SER A 459 0.99 1.79 36.39
CA SER A 459 0.55 0.59 37.09
C SER A 459 1.17 -0.70 36.52
N ASP A 460 1.52 -0.72 35.23
CA ASP A 460 2.06 -1.90 34.56
C ASP A 460 3.57 -2.06 34.82
N GLU A 461 3.99 -3.25 35.24
CA GLU A 461 5.39 -3.52 35.61
C GLU A 461 6.35 -3.52 34.40
N LYS A 462 5.89 -3.91 33.20
CA LYS A 462 6.73 -3.88 32.00
C LYS A 462 7.00 -2.44 31.59
N GLU A 463 5.97 -1.58 31.67
CA GLU A 463 6.12 -0.15 31.42
C GLU A 463 7.08 0.52 32.41
N LYS A 464 7.00 0.19 33.72
CA LYS A 464 7.94 0.68 34.73
C LYS A 464 9.38 0.26 34.41
N GLN A 465 9.57 -1.02 34.05
CA GLN A 465 10.89 -1.54 33.72
C GLN A 465 11.49 -0.84 32.50
N LEU A 466 10.73 -0.76 31.40
CA LEU A 466 11.17 -0.07 30.18
C LEU A 466 11.50 1.39 30.49
N LEU A 467 10.65 2.08 31.26
CA LEU A 467 10.91 3.46 31.61
C LEU A 467 12.17 3.61 32.45
N ALA A 468 12.41 2.72 33.43
CA ALA A 468 13.64 2.73 34.21
C ALA A 468 14.88 2.57 33.32
N GLU A 469 14.85 1.64 32.36
CA GLU A 469 15.93 1.41 31.38
C GLU A 469 16.18 2.64 30.49
N LYS A 470 15.12 3.37 30.09
CA LYS A 470 15.25 4.58 29.28
C LYS A 470 15.69 5.81 30.07
N LEU A 471 15.52 5.79 31.39
CA LEU A 471 15.85 6.90 32.29
C LEU A 471 17.21 6.76 32.97
N THR A 472 17.87 5.62 32.90
CA THR A 472 19.29 5.45 33.25
C THR A 472 20.16 6.03 32.15
#